data_AF-A0A497FSM5-F1
#
_entry.id   AF-A0A497FSM5-F1
#
_cell.length_a   1.000
_cell.length_b   1.000
_cell.length_c   1.000
_cell.angle_alpha   90.00
_cell.angle_beta   90.00
_cell.angle_gamma   90.00
#
_symmetry.space_group_name_H-M   'P 1'
#
loop_
_entity.id
_entity.type
_entity.pdbx_description
1 polymer ?
#
loop_
_entity_poly.entity_id
_entity_poly.type
_entity_poly.pdbx_seq_one_letter_code
_entity_poly.pdbx_strand_id
1 'polypeptide(L)'
;MKHMEQSLTKLLLVVVSIALAAGVIGLVWNMYSGLSRTVDFAVSNLQVFSTGNNWKVMFKLKNTGTVTIDAVYVYVYVGTAQKGSWSDSTDVPSQGERFYESGFVAATGVNPGTSV
;
A
#
# COMPACT_ATOMS: atom_id res chain seq x y z
N MET A 1 -58.67 -18.25 14.33
CA MET A 1 -57.48 -18.78 13.63
C MET A 1 -56.92 -17.80 12.60
N LYS A 2 -57.70 -17.26 11.63
CA LYS A 2 -57.22 -16.27 10.63
C LYS A 2 -56.48 -15.03 11.19
N HIS A 3 -56.91 -14.48 12.32
CA HIS A 3 -56.23 -13.32 12.94
C HIS A 3 -54.87 -13.66 13.56
N MET A 4 -54.70 -14.88 14.07
CA MET A 4 -53.44 -15.33 14.66
C MET A 4 -52.38 -15.57 13.58
N GLU A 5 -52.79 -16.14 12.44
CA GLU A 5 -51.95 -16.32 11.26
C GLU A 5 -51.49 -14.98 10.68
N GLN A 6 -52.39 -14.00 10.55
CA GLN A 6 -52.04 -12.66 10.09
C GLN A 6 -51.04 -11.94 11.01
N SER A 7 -51.19 -12.04 12.33
CA SER A 7 -50.26 -11.45 13.28
C SER A 7 -48.90 -12.13 13.26
N LEU A 8 -48.87 -13.46 13.11
CA LEU A 8 -47.63 -14.23 12.99
C LEU A 8 -46.88 -13.90 11.69
N THR A 9 -47.58 -13.81 10.56
CA THR A 9 -46.97 -13.42 9.28
C THR A 9 -46.36 -12.02 9.35
N LYS A 10 -47.05 -11.06 9.98
CA LYS A 10 -46.50 -9.70 10.18
C LYS A 10 -45.25 -9.71 11.05
N LEU A 11 -45.27 -10.46 12.15
CA LEU A 11 -44.11 -10.59 13.03
C LEU A 11 -42.91 -11.22 12.29
N LEU A 12 -43.15 -12.28 11.52
CA LEU A 12 -42.12 -12.94 10.73
C LEU A 12 -41.49 -11.99 9.72
N LEU A 13 -42.30 -11.22 8.99
CA LEU A 13 -41.80 -10.21 8.04
C LEU A 13 -40.95 -9.15 8.73
N VAL A 14 -41.34 -8.68 9.91
CA VAL A 14 -40.58 -7.70 10.68
C VAL A 14 -39.22 -8.27 11.11
N VAL A 15 -39.18 -9.48 11.65
CA VAL A 15 -37.94 -10.13 12.09
C VAL A 15 -36.99 -10.36 10.92
N VAL A 16 -37.50 -10.86 9.80
CA VAL A 16 -36.69 -11.08 8.58
C VAL A 16 -36.16 -9.75 8.04
N SER A 17 -36.97 -8.70 8.05
CA SER A 17 -36.56 -7.37 7.58
C SER A 17 -35.45 -6.77 8.46
N ILE A 18 -35.56 -6.92 9.79
CA ILE A 18 -34.51 -6.48 10.74
C ILE A 18 -33.23 -7.29 10.53
N ALA A 19 -33.33 -8.61 10.36
CA ALA A 19 -32.17 -9.46 10.12
C ALA A 19 -31.43 -9.08 8.83
N LEU A 20 -32.17 -8.81 7.75
CA LEU A 20 -31.60 -8.31 6.49
C LEU A 20 -30.96 -6.94 6.68
N ALA A 21 -31.61 -6.01 7.38
CA ALA A 21 -31.07 -4.68 7.63
C ALA A 21 -29.75 -4.73 8.42
N ALA A 22 -29.69 -5.54 9.49
CA ALA A 22 -28.46 -5.75 10.25
C ALA A 22 -27.35 -6.36 9.40
N GLY A 23 -27.68 -7.32 8.53
CA GLY A 23 -26.74 -7.93 7.59
C GLY A 23 -26.14 -6.90 6.61
N VAL A 24 -26.99 -6.03 6.04
CA VAL A 24 -26.54 -4.97 5.13
C VAL A 24 -25.64 -3.96 5.86
N ILE A 25 -26.02 -3.54 7.07
CA ILE A 25 -25.20 -2.62 7.88
C ILE A 25 -23.82 -3.23 8.16
N GLY A 26 -23.76 -4.51 8.56
CA GLY A 26 -22.50 -5.21 8.78
C GLY A 26 -21.64 -5.29 7.52
N LEU A 27 -22.24 -5.57 6.37
CA LEU A 27 -21.54 -5.57 5.07
C LEU A 27 -20.95 -4.21 4.74
N VAL A 28 -21.73 -3.14 4.84
CA VAL A 28 -21.28 -1.77 4.55
C VAL A 28 -20.15 -1.35 5.48
N TRP A 29 -20.25 -1.69 6.77
CA TRP A 29 -19.19 -1.42 7.75
C TRP A 29 -17.86 -2.10 7.38
N ASN A 30 -17.92 -3.38 7.01
CA ASN A 30 -16.73 -4.14 6.59
C ASN A 30 -16.13 -3.58 5.30
N MET A 31 -16.97 -3.20 4.33
CA MET A 31 -16.51 -2.55 3.09
C MET A 31 -15.80 -1.23 3.39
N TYR A 32 -16.37 -0.39 4.26
CA TYR A 32 -15.77 0.87 4.66
C TYR A 32 -14.40 0.67 5.34
N SER A 33 -14.31 -0.28 6.27
CA SER A 33 -13.04 -0.62 6.95
C SER A 33 -11.96 -1.15 6.00
N GLY A 34 -12.36 -1.83 4.92
CA GLY A 34 -11.45 -2.26 3.86
C GLY A 34 -10.99 -1.10 2.97
N LEU A 35 -11.92 -0.24 2.55
CA LEU A 35 -11.67 0.89 1.65
C LEU A 35 -10.95 2.06 2.32
N SER A 36 -11.03 2.18 3.65
CA SER A 36 -10.26 3.17 4.39
C SER A 36 -8.76 2.85 4.45
N ARG A 37 -8.34 1.71 3.87
CA ARG A 37 -6.93 1.35 3.80
C ARG A 37 -6.26 2.08 2.65
N THR A 38 -5.17 2.79 2.95
CA THR A 38 -4.41 3.52 1.94
C THR A 38 -2.98 3.01 1.83
N VAL A 39 -2.44 3.06 0.61
CA VAL A 39 -1.06 2.72 0.27
C VAL A 39 -0.34 4.01 -0.10
N ASP A 40 0.00 4.79 0.92
CA ASP A 40 0.67 6.07 0.76
C ASP A 40 2.06 6.02 1.37
N PHE A 41 3.01 6.67 0.71
CA PHE A 41 4.37 6.79 1.22
C PHE A 41 5.00 8.12 0.81
N ALA A 42 5.99 8.54 1.58
CA ALA A 42 6.83 9.69 1.28
C ALA A 42 8.30 9.26 1.24
N VAL A 43 9.01 9.70 0.20
CA VAL A 43 10.46 9.53 0.07
C VAL A 43 11.14 10.87 0.35
N SER A 44 12.15 10.85 1.21
CA SER A 44 13.00 12.03 1.48
C SER A 44 14.48 11.66 1.46
N ASN A 45 15.33 12.68 1.34
CA ASN A 45 16.79 12.53 1.30
C ASN A 45 17.27 11.54 0.23
N LEU A 46 16.62 11.52 -0.94
CA LEU A 46 17.03 10.67 -2.05
C LEU A 46 18.39 11.13 -2.58
N GLN A 47 19.36 10.22 -2.55
CA GLN A 47 20.70 10.41 -3.07
C GLN A 47 21.08 9.22 -3.94
N VAL A 48 21.66 9.51 -5.11
CA VAL A 48 22.15 8.49 -6.04
C VAL A 48 23.64 8.72 -6.24
N PHE A 49 24.43 7.70 -5.95
CA PHE A 49 25.87 7.68 -6.11
C PHE A 49 26.23 6.81 -7.31
N SER A 50 27.29 7.17 -8.02
CA SER A 50 27.84 6.35 -9.09
C SER A 50 29.36 6.41 -9.12
N THR A 51 29.96 5.26 -9.46
CA THR A 51 31.39 5.11 -9.76
C THR A 51 31.64 4.84 -11.25
N GLY A 52 30.65 5.05 -12.12
CA GLY A 52 30.68 4.80 -13.57
C GLY A 52 30.29 3.37 -13.96
N ASN A 53 30.72 2.38 -13.16
CA ASN A 53 30.41 0.95 -13.35
C ASN A 53 29.49 0.36 -12.28
N ASN A 54 29.23 1.11 -11.21
CA ASN A 54 28.30 0.74 -10.16
C ASN A 54 27.52 1.97 -9.70
N TRP A 55 26.31 1.76 -9.17
CA TRP A 55 25.55 2.79 -8.47
C TRP A 55 25.16 2.34 -7.07
N LYS A 56 24.82 3.31 -6.23
CA LYS A 56 24.21 3.11 -4.92
C LYS A 56 23.12 4.15 -4.72
N VAL A 57 22.00 3.76 -4.12
CA VAL A 57 20.89 4.66 -3.80
C VAL A 57 20.70 4.67 -2.29
N MET A 58 20.50 5.87 -1.75
CA MET A 58 20.18 6.11 -0.35
C MET A 58 18.93 6.96 -0.27
N PHE A 59 17.99 6.59 0.59
CA PHE A 59 16.76 7.36 0.81
C PHE A 59 16.12 6.99 2.13
N LYS A 60 15.30 7.90 2.65
CA LYS A 60 14.38 7.63 3.75
C LYS A 60 12.99 7.41 3.20
N LEU A 61 12.38 6.27 3.56
CA LEU A 61 10.99 5.97 3.27
C LEU A 61 10.16 6.16 4.54
N LYS A 62 9.07 6.91 4.45
CA LYS A 62 8.05 6.99 5.48
C LYS A 62 6.76 6.40 4.93
N ASN A 63 6.21 5.40 5.60
CA ASN A 63 4.88 4.91 5.31
C ASN A 63 3.87 5.89 5.91
N THR A 64 3.13 6.59 5.05
CA THR A 64 2.08 7.55 5.47
C THR A 64 0.69 6.96 5.35
N GLY A 65 0.56 5.79 4.72
CA GLY A 65 -0.69 5.07 4.59
C GLY A 65 -1.02 4.28 5.85
N THR A 66 -2.02 3.41 5.71
CA THR A 66 -2.53 2.58 6.81
C THR A 66 -2.12 1.11 6.69
N VAL A 67 -1.53 0.72 5.56
CA VAL A 67 -1.09 -0.66 5.28
C VAL A 67 0.42 -0.75 5.37
N THR A 68 0.94 -1.83 5.94
CA THR A 68 2.39 -2.12 5.95
C THR A 68 2.92 -2.22 4.54
N ILE A 69 4.07 -1.58 4.27
CA ILE A 69 4.83 -1.78 3.04
C ILE A 69 5.71 -3.02 3.27
N ASP A 70 5.52 -4.05 2.46
CA ASP A 70 6.19 -5.36 2.58
C ASP A 70 7.42 -5.48 1.67
N ALA A 71 7.42 -4.76 0.55
CA ALA A 71 8.53 -4.75 -0.38
C ALA A 71 8.74 -3.36 -0.99
N VAL A 72 10.02 -3.05 -1.22
CA VAL A 72 10.47 -1.84 -1.90
C VAL A 72 11.28 -2.26 -3.12
N TYR A 73 10.93 -1.70 -4.28
CA TYR A 73 11.66 -1.89 -5.53
C TYR A 73 12.12 -0.53 -6.05
N VAL A 74 13.41 -0.40 -6.30
CA VAL A 74 14.05 0.80 -6.83
C VAL A 74 14.58 0.47 -8.21
N TYR A 75 14.22 1.30 -9.18
CA TYR A 75 14.69 1.20 -10.57
C TYR A 75 15.40 2.48 -10.96
N VAL A 76 16.62 2.34 -11.48
CA VAL A 76 17.42 3.48 -11.95
C VAL A 76 17.33 3.55 -13.46
N TYR A 77 16.89 4.68 -13.98
CA TYR A 77 16.74 4.94 -15.41
C TYR A 77 17.69 6.05 -15.88
N VAL A 78 18.14 5.93 -17.13
CA VAL A 78 18.76 7.02 -17.89
C VAL A 78 17.97 7.19 -19.18
N GLY A 79 17.26 8.31 -19.31
CA GLY A 79 16.22 8.45 -20.33
C GLY A 79 15.16 7.35 -20.16
N THR A 80 14.94 6.56 -21.20
CA THR A 80 13.98 5.44 -21.19
C THR A 80 14.62 4.08 -20.85
N ALA A 81 15.95 4.00 -20.71
CA ALA A 81 16.65 2.75 -20.48
C ALA A 81 16.87 2.50 -18.99
N GLN A 82 16.39 1.37 -18.47
CA GLN A 82 16.73 0.91 -17.13
C GLN A 82 18.21 0.51 -17.09
N LYS A 83 18.95 1.07 -16.14
CA LYS A 83 20.38 0.79 -15.92
C LYS A 83 20.65 -0.09 -14.71
N GLY A 84 19.69 -0.19 -13.78
CA GLY A 84 19.78 -1.10 -12.66
C GLY A 84 18.51 -1.16 -11.84
N SER A 85 18.47 -2.14 -10.95
CA SER A 85 17.40 -2.28 -9.95
C SER A 85 17.96 -2.80 -8.64
N TRP A 86 17.29 -2.46 -7.55
CA TRP A 86 17.53 -2.99 -6.21
C TRP A 86 16.20 -3.17 -5.50
N SER A 87 16.13 -4.11 -4.56
CA SER A 87 14.93 -4.35 -3.78
C SER A 87 15.25 -4.77 -2.35
N ASP A 88 14.32 -4.49 -1.45
CA ASP A 88 14.35 -4.92 -0.05
C ASP A 88 12.94 -5.36 0.35
N SER A 89 12.85 -6.45 1.11
CA SER A 89 11.58 -7.04 1.55
C SER A 89 11.36 -6.90 3.05
N THR A 90 11.96 -5.89 3.66
CA THR A 90 11.77 -5.64 5.08
C THR A 90 10.60 -4.69 5.30
N ASP A 91 9.69 -5.12 6.14
CA ASP A 91 8.48 -4.39 6.47
C ASP A 91 8.73 -2.96 6.98
N VAL A 92 7.93 -2.03 6.47
CA VAL A 92 7.75 -0.70 7.05
C VAL A 92 6.29 -0.57 7.51
N PRO A 93 6.02 -0.68 8.82
CA PRO A 93 4.66 -0.64 9.34
C PRO A 93 4.00 0.71 9.04
N SER A 94 2.67 0.74 9.11
CA SER A 94 1.88 1.98 9.01
C SER A 94 2.43 3.07 9.94
N GLN A 95 2.59 4.29 9.43
CA GLN A 95 3.21 5.44 10.12
C GLN A 95 4.68 5.24 10.51
N GLY A 96 5.29 4.10 10.15
CA GLY A 96 6.69 3.79 10.35
C GLY A 96 7.59 4.49 9.35
N GLU A 97 8.88 4.54 9.67
CA GLU A 97 9.90 5.06 8.80
C GLU A 97 11.15 4.19 8.83
N ARG A 98 11.86 4.19 7.69
CA ARG A 98 13.08 3.42 7.53
C ARG A 98 14.04 4.14 6.61
N PHE A 99 15.32 4.03 6.94
CA PHE A 99 16.39 4.42 6.04
C PHE A 99 16.81 3.22 5.22
N TYR A 100 16.94 3.43 3.91
CA TYR A 100 17.39 2.45 2.96
C TYR A 100 18.72 2.90 2.35
N GLU A 101 19.63 1.94 2.28
CA GLU A 101 20.90 2.08 1.60
C GLU A 101 21.11 0.81 0.78
N SER A 102 21.16 0.97 -0.53
CA SER A 102 21.61 -0.12 -1.38
C SER A 102 23.11 -0.31 -1.23
N GLY A 103 23.59 -1.54 -1.38
CA GLY A 103 24.98 -1.76 -1.75
C GLY A 103 25.30 -1.13 -3.11
N PHE A 104 26.58 -1.14 -3.50
CA PHE A 104 26.96 -0.84 -4.88
C PHE A 104 26.47 -1.97 -5.80
N VAL A 105 25.59 -1.65 -6.74
CA VAL A 105 25.05 -2.58 -7.73
C VAL A 105 25.70 -2.31 -9.08
N ALA A 106 26.16 -3.36 -9.75
CA ALA A 106 26.79 -3.27 -11.06
C ALA A 106 25.83 -2.70 -12.10
N ALA A 107 26.28 -1.66 -12.79
CA ALA A 107 25.49 -0.95 -13.79
C ALA A 107 26.36 -0.02 -14.63
N THR A 108 26.08 0.01 -15.92
CA THR A 108 26.85 0.81 -16.87
C THR A 108 26.19 2.16 -17.13
N GLY A 109 26.94 3.26 -16.97
CA GLY A 109 26.67 4.50 -17.70
C GLY A 109 25.71 5.50 -17.05
N VAL A 110 25.76 5.66 -15.72
CA VAL A 110 25.15 6.81 -15.04
C VAL A 110 26.28 7.61 -14.40
N ASN A 111 26.56 8.83 -14.81
CA ASN A 111 27.52 9.69 -14.08
C ASN A 111 26.75 10.56 -13.08
N PRO A 112 27.30 10.85 -11.87
CA PRO A 112 26.66 11.77 -10.94
C PRO A 112 26.40 13.13 -11.60
N GLY A 113 25.20 13.69 -11.43
CA GLY A 113 24.85 15.01 -11.96
C GLY A 113 24.36 15.05 -13.42
N THR A 114 24.15 13.91 -14.08
CA THR A 114 23.59 13.87 -15.45
C THR A 114 22.06 13.92 -15.51
N SER A 115 21.39 14.29 -14.42
CA SER A 115 19.95 14.54 -14.43
C SER A 115 19.67 15.82 -15.22
N VAL A 116 19.22 15.65 -16.46
CA VAL A 116 18.55 16.70 -17.24
C VAL A 116 17.05 16.44 -17.16
#